data_AF-A0A7C5DBY1-F1
#
_entry.id   AF-A0A7C5DBY1-F1
#
_cell.length_a   1.000
_cell.length_b   1.000
_cell.length_c   1.000
_cell.angle_alpha   90.00
_cell.angle_beta   90.00
_cell.angle_gamma   90.00
#
_symmetry.space_group_name_H-M   'P 1'
#
loop_
_entity.id
_entity.type
_entity.pdbx_description
1 polymer ?
#
loop_
_entity_poly.entity_id
_entity_poly.type
_entity_poly.pdbx_seq_one_letter_code
_entity_poly.pdbx_strand_id
1 'polypeptide(L)'
;WLPAYMFARLALAKNSIMMHDINVGFEILGLCASEAIEQTTCQITALETTEMLPEKVRAIKVPVLFVAGEGDGIMRCENARKLQEIVESGTYLCVPDCGHLITLELPETASEIIFDYINQQRQAAGRRRAQRG
;
A
#
# COMPACT_ATOMS: atom_id res chain seq x y z
N TRP A 1 6.12 8.52 -28.26
CA TRP A 1 5.26 9.57 -27.66
C TRP A 1 3.78 9.27 -27.73
N LEU A 2 3.20 8.92 -28.89
CA LEU A 2 1.76 8.60 -28.99
C LEU A 2 1.28 7.47 -28.05
N PRO A 3 2.00 6.33 -27.90
CA PRO A 3 1.56 5.24 -27.02
C PRO A 3 1.58 5.62 -25.54
N ALA A 4 2.61 6.34 -25.10
CA ALA A 4 2.72 6.86 -23.73
C ALA A 4 1.64 7.91 -23.43
N TYR A 5 1.34 8.79 -24.39
CA TYR A 5 0.27 9.77 -24.29
C TYR A 5 -1.12 9.12 -24.22
N MET A 6 -1.37 8.09 -25.04
CA MET A 6 -2.63 7.32 -25.00
C MET A 6 -2.78 6.53 -23.70
N PHE A 7 -1.70 5.94 -23.19
CA PHE A 7 -1.68 5.25 -21.91
C PHE A 7 -1.95 6.21 -20.75
N ALA A 8 -1.28 7.37 -20.74
CA ALA A 8 -1.52 8.42 -19.76
C ALA A 8 -2.98 8.91 -19.80
N ARG A 9 -3.53 9.17 -21.00
CA ARG A 9 -4.94 9.56 -21.17
C ARG A 9 -5.91 8.48 -20.70
N LEU A 10 -5.62 7.20 -20.95
CA LEU A 10 -6.48 6.09 -20.52
C LEU A 10 -6.44 5.89 -19.00
N ALA A 11 -5.26 6.03 -18.39
CA ALA A 11 -5.08 5.98 -16.94
C ALA A 11 -5.76 7.17 -16.24
N LEU A 12 -5.57 8.38 -16.78
CA LEU A 12 -6.18 9.62 -16.29
C LEU A 12 -7.67 9.76 -16.62
N ALA A 13 -8.22 9.01 -17.58
CA ALA A 13 -9.66 8.99 -17.84
C ALA A 13 -10.41 8.08 -16.85
N LYS A 14 -9.72 7.09 -16.26
CA LYS A 14 -10.28 6.18 -15.26
C LYS A 14 -10.26 6.74 -13.84
N ASN A 15 -9.38 7.72 -13.58
CA ASN A 15 -9.34 8.49 -12.34
C ASN A 15 -9.65 9.93 -12.75
N SER A 16 -10.83 10.49 -12.43
CA SER A 16 -11.24 11.84 -12.84
C SER A 16 -10.41 12.92 -12.13
N ILE A 17 -9.15 13.02 -12.51
CA ILE A 17 -8.20 14.01 -12.03
C ILE A 17 -8.38 15.22 -12.96
N MET A 18 -8.75 16.37 -12.41
CA MET A 18 -8.94 17.57 -13.22
C MET A 18 -7.58 18.07 -13.72
N MET A 19 -7.57 18.84 -14.82
CA MET A 19 -6.33 19.47 -15.31
C MET A 19 -5.62 20.32 -14.26
N HIS A 20 -6.35 20.90 -13.32
CA HIS A 20 -5.76 21.67 -12.24
C HIS A 20 -4.96 20.76 -11.28
N ASP A 21 -5.47 19.58 -10.93
CA ASP A 21 -4.77 18.61 -10.09
C ASP A 21 -3.48 18.11 -10.76
N ILE A 22 -3.53 17.90 -12.08
CA ILE A 22 -2.35 17.52 -12.88
C ILE A 22 -1.28 18.61 -12.80
N ASN A 23 -1.67 19.87 -13.01
CA ASN A 23 -0.74 20.99 -12.97
C ASN A 23 -0.13 21.18 -11.58
N VAL A 24 -0.93 21.05 -10.52
CA VAL A 24 -0.44 21.08 -9.13
C VAL A 24 0.59 19.96 -8.91
N GLY A 25 0.32 18.75 -9.40
CA GLY A 25 1.28 17.64 -9.33
C GLY A 25 2.60 17.95 -10.04
N PHE A 26 2.56 18.55 -11.22
CA PHE A 26 3.79 18.96 -11.95
C PHE A 26 4.59 20.03 -11.22
N GLU A 27 3.93 21.05 -10.66
CA GLU A 27 4.60 22.10 -9.87
C GLU A 27 5.25 21.52 -8.61
N ILE A 28 4.57 20.62 -7.90
CA ILE A 28 5.13 19.92 -6.72
C ILE A 28 6.36 19.10 -7.11
N LEU A 29 6.29 18.36 -8.23
CA LEU A 29 7.46 17.62 -8.72
C LEU A 29 8.61 18.55 -9.10
N GLY A 30 8.34 19.77 -9.59
CA GLY A 30 9.35 20.79 -9.84
C GLY A 30 10.09 21.28 -8.59
N LEU A 31 9.52 21.06 -7.39
CA LEU A 31 10.16 21.37 -6.10
C LEU A 31 11.04 20.22 -5.58
N CYS A 32 10.93 19.02 -6.16
CA CYS A 32 11.75 17.87 -5.78
C CYS A 32 13.11 17.92 -6.48
N ALA A 33 14.15 17.37 -5.81
CA ALA A 33 15.44 17.16 -6.46
C ALA A 33 15.28 16.19 -7.65
N SER A 34 15.84 16.52 -8.81
CA SER A 34 15.66 15.73 -10.03
C SER A 34 16.19 14.30 -9.85
N GLU A 35 17.27 14.13 -9.08
CA GLU A 35 17.85 12.85 -8.74
C GLU A 35 16.88 11.98 -7.92
N ALA A 36 16.10 12.59 -7.02
CA ALA A 36 15.10 11.88 -6.23
C ALA A 36 13.92 11.41 -7.11
N ILE A 37 13.48 12.26 -8.05
CA ILE A 37 12.42 11.90 -9.00
C ILE A 37 12.88 10.72 -9.87
N GLU A 38 14.10 10.80 -10.41
CA GLU A 38 14.67 9.75 -11.26
C GLU A 38 14.84 8.44 -10.49
N GLN A 39 15.40 8.49 -9.28
CA GLN A 39 15.57 7.31 -8.42
C GLN A 39 14.22 6.65 -8.10
N THR A 40 13.24 7.43 -7.62
CA THR A 40 11.92 6.89 -7.26
C THR A 40 11.20 6.33 -8.49
N THR A 41 11.31 6.99 -9.64
CA THR A 41 10.74 6.47 -10.91
C THR A 41 11.37 5.13 -11.28
N CYS A 42 12.70 5.04 -11.27
CA CYS A 42 13.42 3.80 -11.54
C CYS A 42 13.01 2.66 -10.58
N GLN A 43 12.87 2.94 -9.28
CA GLN A 43 12.52 1.92 -8.29
C GLN A 43 11.07 1.43 -8.40
N ILE A 44 10.11 2.34 -8.64
CA ILE A 44 8.68 1.99 -8.77
C ILE A 44 8.41 1.27 -10.09
N THR A 45 9.14 1.61 -11.15
CA THR A 45 9.01 0.98 -12.48
C THR A 45 9.87 -0.27 -12.66
N ALA A 46 10.77 -0.57 -11.71
CA ALA A 46 11.63 -1.74 -11.79
C ALA A 46 10.80 -3.03 -11.69
N LEU A 47 10.86 -3.84 -12.75
CA LEU A 47 10.23 -5.16 -12.82
C LEU A 47 10.62 -6.07 -11.64
N GLU A 48 11.87 -5.95 -11.18
CA GLU A 48 12.40 -6.68 -10.03
C GLU A 48 11.55 -6.47 -8.76
N THR A 49 11.06 -5.24 -8.54
CA THR A 49 10.23 -4.89 -7.38
C THR A 49 8.84 -5.53 -7.47
N THR A 50 8.26 -5.58 -8.67
CA THR A 50 6.89 -6.08 -8.88
C THR A 50 6.81 -7.61 -9.00
N GLU A 51 7.77 -8.26 -9.65
CA GLU A 51 7.72 -9.70 -9.90
C GLU A 51 8.14 -10.52 -8.68
N MET A 52 9.06 -10.01 -7.85
CA MET A 52 9.52 -10.72 -6.64
C MET A 52 8.63 -10.51 -5.41
N LEU A 53 7.64 -9.61 -5.48
CA LEU A 53 6.81 -9.27 -4.32
C LEU A 53 6.08 -10.49 -3.73
N PRO A 54 5.42 -11.36 -4.52
CA PRO A 54 4.80 -12.58 -3.99
C PRO A 54 5.78 -13.49 -3.24
N GLU A 55 7.00 -13.66 -3.76
CA GLU A 55 8.02 -14.50 -3.12
C GLU A 55 8.51 -13.90 -1.80
N LYS A 56 8.74 -12.59 -1.77
CA LYS A 56 9.11 -11.86 -0.55
C LYS A 56 8.02 -11.96 0.51
N VAL A 57 6.75 -11.79 0.14
CA VAL A 57 5.62 -11.91 1.07
C VAL A 57 5.50 -13.35 1.60
N ARG A 58 5.69 -14.36 0.76
CA ARG A 58 5.68 -15.79 1.17
C ARG A 58 6.76 -16.12 2.20
N ALA A 59 7.91 -15.43 2.13
CA ALA A 59 9.03 -15.65 3.05
C ALA A 59 8.79 -15.09 4.46
N ILE A 60 7.75 -14.28 4.69
CA ILE A 60 7.47 -13.67 6.01
C ILE A 60 6.96 -14.75 6.98
N LYS A 61 7.61 -14.84 8.16
CA LYS A 61 7.31 -15.84 9.21
C LYS A 61 6.69 -15.27 10.48
N VAL A 62 6.48 -13.96 10.52
CA VAL A 62 5.78 -13.28 11.62
C VAL A 62 4.34 -12.98 11.22
N PRO A 63 3.42 -12.78 12.18
CA PRO A 63 2.08 -12.30 11.87
C PRO A 63 2.14 -10.96 11.11
N VAL A 64 1.35 -10.84 10.04
CA VAL A 64 1.24 -9.64 9.22
C VAL A 64 -0.20 -9.13 9.18
N LEU A 65 -0.37 -7.83 9.34
CA LEU A 65 -1.62 -7.14 9.05
C LEU A 65 -1.48 -6.37 7.74
N PHE A 66 -2.36 -6.66 6.78
CA PHE A 66 -2.54 -5.90 5.55
C PHE A 66 -3.73 -4.97 5.73
N VAL A 67 -3.52 -3.67 5.50
CA VAL A 67 -4.57 -2.65 5.59
C VAL A 67 -4.60 -1.92 4.26
N ALA A 68 -5.78 -1.75 3.67
CA ALA A 68 -5.98 -0.97 2.45
C ALA A 68 -7.24 -0.12 2.58
N GLY A 69 -7.19 1.12 2.10
CA GLY A 69 -8.36 1.97 1.99
C GLY A 69 -9.26 1.53 0.84
N GLU A 70 -10.58 1.62 1.03
CA GLU A 70 -11.59 1.25 0.01
C GLU A 70 -11.42 2.05 -1.29
N GLY A 71 -10.99 3.31 -1.18
CA GLY A 71 -10.71 4.22 -2.30
C GLY A 71 -9.29 4.15 -2.84
N ASP A 72 -8.44 3.21 -2.38
CA ASP A 72 -7.04 3.13 -2.80
C ASP A 72 -6.91 2.75 -4.29
N GLY A 73 -6.53 3.72 -5.13
CA GLY A 73 -6.28 3.54 -6.56
C GLY A 73 -4.94 2.90 -6.92
N ILE A 74 -4.00 2.80 -5.96
CA ILE A 74 -2.65 2.29 -6.13
C ILE A 74 -2.59 0.84 -5.61
N MET A 75 -2.80 0.65 -4.31
CA MET A 75 -2.80 -0.66 -3.65
C MET A 75 -4.23 -1.08 -3.30
N ARG A 76 -5.00 -1.39 -4.35
CA ARG A 76 -6.40 -1.81 -4.21
C ARG A 76 -6.60 -2.93 -3.18
N CYS A 77 -7.76 -2.91 -2.54
CA CYS A 77 -8.23 -3.92 -1.59
C CYS A 77 -8.03 -5.37 -2.08
N GLU A 78 -8.31 -5.65 -3.35
CA GLU A 78 -8.15 -7.00 -3.90
C GLU A 78 -6.68 -7.43 -3.96
N ASN A 79 -5.77 -6.49 -4.20
CA ASN A 79 -4.34 -6.78 -4.23
C ASN A 79 -3.80 -6.99 -2.81
N ALA A 80 -4.22 -6.20 -1.84
CA ALA A 80 -3.87 -6.40 -0.43
C ALA A 80 -4.37 -7.76 0.08
N ARG A 81 -5.60 -8.14 -0.28
CA ARG A 81 -6.15 -9.45 0.03
C ARG A 81 -5.35 -10.60 -0.58
N LYS A 82 -4.95 -10.49 -1.85
CA LYS A 82 -4.07 -11.48 -2.49
C LYS A 82 -2.74 -11.66 -1.74
N LEU A 83 -2.12 -10.57 -1.27
CA LEU A 83 -0.89 -10.66 -0.49
C LEU A 83 -1.13 -11.34 0.87
N GLN A 84 -2.26 -11.04 1.52
CA GLN A 84 -2.65 -11.69 2.76
C GLN A 84 -2.81 -13.21 2.60
N GLU A 85 -3.32 -13.68 1.46
CA GLU A 85 -3.47 -15.11 1.16
C GLU A 85 -2.13 -15.83 0.93
N ILE A 86 -1.05 -15.09 0.64
CA ILE A 86 0.29 -15.66 0.36
C ILE A 86 1.08 -15.92 1.64
N VAL A 87 0.87 -15.11 2.67
CA VAL A 87 1.61 -15.21 3.93
C VAL A 87 1.03 -16.30 4.84
N GLU A 88 1.89 -16.95 5.62
CA GLU A 88 1.50 -18.03 6.55
C GLU A 88 0.53 -17.56 7.65
N SER A 89 0.68 -16.32 8.13
CA SER A 89 -0.15 -15.72 9.18
C SER A 89 -0.52 -14.28 8.82
N GLY A 90 -1.44 -14.13 7.87
CA GLY A 90 -1.94 -12.83 7.42
C GLY A 90 -3.33 -12.49 7.92
N THR A 91 -3.55 -11.23 8.30
CA THR A 91 -4.88 -10.63 8.52
C THR A 91 -5.07 -9.50 7.51
N TYR A 92 -6.30 -9.32 7.01
CA TYR A 92 -6.63 -8.25 6.08
C TYR A 92 -7.76 -7.37 6.64
N LEU A 93 -7.61 -6.05 6.50
CA LEU A 93 -8.61 -5.04 6.86
C LEU A 93 -8.79 -4.05 5.71
N CYS A 94 -10.04 -3.91 5.26
CA CYS A 94 -10.46 -2.82 4.38
C CYS A 94 -10.95 -1.64 5.23
N VAL A 95 -10.46 -0.44 4.95
CA VAL A 95 -10.86 0.78 5.69
C VAL A 95 -11.78 1.61 4.81
N PRO A 96 -13.06 1.80 5.19
CA PRO A 96 -14.01 2.60 4.41
C PRO A 96 -13.58 4.07 4.41
N ASP A 97 -14.04 4.82 3.41
CA ASP A 97 -13.81 6.27 3.28
C ASP A 97 -12.31 6.67 3.35
N CYS A 98 -11.42 5.80 2.87
CA CYS A 98 -9.96 6.01 2.89
C CYS A 98 -9.33 5.70 1.53
N GLY A 99 -8.39 6.53 1.10
CA GLY A 99 -7.53 6.32 -0.06
C GLY A 99 -6.25 5.53 0.26
N HIS A 100 -5.15 5.89 -0.40
CA HIS A 100 -3.88 5.16 -0.33
C HIS A 100 -3.08 5.44 0.95
N LEU A 101 -3.15 6.67 1.47
CA LEU A 101 -2.24 7.17 2.49
C LEU A 101 -2.94 7.22 3.85
N ILE A 102 -3.39 6.06 4.34
CA ILE A 102 -4.19 5.93 5.58
C ILE A 102 -3.59 6.67 6.79
N THR A 103 -2.26 6.70 6.93
CA THR A 103 -1.59 7.38 8.05
C THR A 103 -1.69 8.91 7.98
N LEU A 104 -2.01 9.46 6.81
CA LEU A 104 -2.22 10.89 6.59
C LEU A 104 -3.72 11.23 6.51
N GLU A 105 -4.52 10.35 5.89
CA GLU A 105 -5.95 10.56 5.69
C GLU A 105 -6.74 10.34 6.98
N LEU A 106 -6.42 9.27 7.73
CA LEU A 106 -7.11 8.85 8.95
C LEU A 106 -6.10 8.48 10.07
N PRO A 107 -5.33 9.44 10.61
CA PRO A 107 -4.22 9.15 11.51
C PRO A 107 -4.65 8.47 12.82
N GLU A 108 -5.79 8.84 13.39
CA GLU A 108 -6.33 8.22 14.61
C GLU A 108 -6.73 6.76 14.33
N THR A 109 -7.50 6.52 13.27
CA THR A 109 -7.92 5.18 12.85
C THR A 109 -6.71 4.28 12.55
N ALA A 110 -5.70 4.80 11.83
CA ALA A 110 -4.47 4.07 11.57
C ALA A 110 -3.76 3.67 12.88
N SER A 111 -3.70 4.59 13.84
CA SER A 111 -3.06 4.36 15.14
C SER A 111 -3.80 3.29 15.95
N GLU A 112 -5.13 3.35 15.97
CA GLU A 112 -5.98 2.35 16.65
C GLU A 112 -5.81 0.96 16.04
N ILE A 113 -5.85 0.85 14.70
CA ILE A 113 -5.65 -0.42 13.98
C ILE A 113 -4.31 -1.06 14.34
N ILE A 114 -3.22 -0.27 14.35
CA ILE A 114 -1.88 -0.74 14.69
C ILE A 114 -1.83 -1.21 16.14
N PHE A 115 -2.36 -0.39 17.06
CA PHE A 115 -2.34 -0.68 18.49
C PHE A 115 -3.11 -1.96 18.82
N ASP A 116 -4.32 -2.11 18.29
CA ASP A 116 -5.17 -3.27 18.49
C ASP A 116 -4.52 -4.54 17.97
N TYR A 117 -3.94 -4.49 16.77
CA TYR A 117 -3.26 -5.64 16.20
C TYR A 117 -2.08 -6.10 17.07
N ILE A 118 -1.23 -5.17 17.51
CA ILE A 118 -0.09 -5.48 18.38
C ILE A 118 -0.58 -6.13 19.68
N ASN A 119 -1.63 -5.60 20.30
CA ASN A 119 -2.18 -6.16 21.53
C ASN A 119 -2.75 -7.57 21.32
N GLN A 120 -3.47 -7.81 20.22
CA GLN A 120 -3.98 -9.13 19.87
C GLN A 120 -2.83 -10.14 19.70
N GLN A 121 -1.73 -9.75 19.04
CA GLN A 121 -0.56 -10.62 18.87
C GLN A 121 0.12 -10.94 20.22
N ARG A 122 0.23 -9.96 21.12
CA ARG A 122 0.79 -10.18 22.48
C ARG A 122 -0.04 -11.17 23.29
N GLN A 123 -1.36 -11.03 23.26
CA GLN A 123 -2.28 -11.95 23.96
C GLN A 123 -2.20 -13.37 23.37
N ALA A 124 -2.17 -13.49 22.04
CA ALA A 124 -2.04 -14.79 21.37
C ALA A 124 -0.72 -15.48 21.71
N ALA A 125 0.40 -14.75 21.78
CA ALA A 125 1.69 -15.27 22.20
C ALA A 125 1.69 -15.74 23.66
N GLY A 126 1.09 -14.96 24.56
CA GLY A 126 0.95 -15.31 25.98
C GLY A 126 0.18 -16.62 26.21
N ARG A 127 -0.94 -16.80 25.49
CA ARG A 127 -1.74 -18.04 25.55
C ARG A 127 -0.96 -19.27 25.07
N ARG A 128 -0.21 -19.17 23.96
CA ARG A 128 0.62 -20.27 23.44
C ARG A 128 1.71 -20.70 24.44
N ARG A 129 2.26 -19.75 25.20
CA ARG A 129 3.27 -20.05 26.23
C ARG A 129 2.66 -20.77 27.44
N ALA A 130 1.45 -20.38 27.85
CA ALA A 130 0.75 -21.01 28.97
C ALA A 130 0.27 -22.43 28.69
N GLN A 131 0.01 -22.79 27.42
CA GLN A 131 -0.41 -24.14 27.02
C GLN A 131 0.74 -25.14 26.82
N ARG A 132 2.00 -24.68 26.84
CA ARG A 132 3.21 -25.51 26.63
C ARG A 132 3.98 -25.81 27.92
N GLY A 133 3.58 -25.23 29.05
CA GLY A 133 4.12 -25.52 30.38
C GLY A 133 3.14 -26.34 31.19
#